data_AF-A0A6A3IW60-F1
#
_entry.id   AF-A0A6A3IW60-F1
#
_cell.length_a   1.000
_cell.length_b   1.000
_cell.length_c   1.000
_cell.angle_alpha   90.00
_cell.angle_beta   90.00
_cell.angle_gamma   90.00
#
_symmetry.space_group_name_H-M   'P 1'
#
loop_
_entity.id
_entity.type
_entity.pdbx_description
1 polymer ?
#
loop_
_entity_poly.entity_id
_entity_poly.type
_entity_poly.pdbx_seq_one_letter_code
_entity_poly.pdbx_strand_id
1 'polypeptide(L)'
;MRARNSDDIVATYIWSAKRDVLGSTIDKKVEDVLLDSWMPQSADEVFKLLKLNTGGSNLFNYPRLSSWVSYVTKLEGKQADEQMYTVLRAAYGDDELATILAASKQFALGDVAKRLEEVQHKVGLIEGKTAQRFFTNLKLNTQGDKLFESPALHSWVDYVTKLSPKNADELMLSTLKAGYKDDLVLSADDVFKLLKLDDDVDNLLTNPLLSNWVAYVEKLNKNSYTMLLGKLKTSKLTATDDKLVEMIMYAKKDASTSVIAGKLEAAQLEKWLSEKQTAADVFKLLKLDEEGVYLLWKQRVRAWVAYVTKLDPHKSDDIILSVLKPHYSDEQLAQMLSLGLGHNDEIAAQWTKAVLKKWLSENKSAGDVFDFVLKRHRVHVLATRDLDTWVSYVTMLDKVDPYKTMSSVLKRRFGTETVSNMLDNAETVGSTKVLAEKLREALG
;
A
#
# COMPACT_ATOMS: atom_id res chain seq x y z
N MET A 1 -22.59 -69.48 -20.18
CA MET A 1 -21.82 -68.57 -21.04
C MET A 1 -22.45 -67.19 -20.98
N ARG A 2 -22.02 -66.33 -20.04
CA ARG A 2 -22.29 -64.89 -20.16
C ARG A 2 -21.42 -64.38 -21.30
N ALA A 3 -21.97 -63.54 -22.18
CA ALA A 3 -21.14 -62.82 -23.13
C ALA A 3 -20.26 -61.86 -22.31
N ARG A 4 -18.95 -62.11 -22.27
CA ARG A 4 -17.95 -61.29 -21.53
C ARG A 4 -18.02 -59.79 -21.86
N ASN A 5 -18.72 -59.41 -22.93
CA ASN A 5 -18.93 -58.04 -23.39
C ASN A 5 -19.97 -57.23 -22.60
N SER A 6 -20.64 -57.79 -21.58
CA SER A 6 -21.63 -57.07 -20.76
C SER A 6 -21.15 -56.69 -19.36
N ASP A 7 -19.95 -57.11 -18.96
CA ASP A 7 -19.49 -56.99 -17.57
C ASP A 7 -19.28 -55.54 -17.14
N ASP A 8 -18.89 -54.64 -18.05
CA ASP A 8 -18.81 -53.20 -17.83
C ASP A 8 -20.18 -52.55 -17.58
N ILE A 9 -21.22 -53.02 -18.28
CA ILE A 9 -22.61 -52.60 -18.09
C ILE A 9 -23.12 -53.08 -16.73
N VAL A 10 -22.91 -54.35 -16.39
CA VAL A 10 -23.35 -54.94 -15.11
C VAL A 10 -22.68 -54.24 -13.93
N ALA A 11 -21.38 -53.99 -13.99
CA ALA A 11 -20.65 -53.25 -12.95
C ALA A 11 -21.19 -51.81 -12.78
N THR A 12 -21.62 -51.17 -13.87
CA THR A 12 -22.24 -49.84 -13.81
C THR A 12 -23.60 -49.88 -13.11
N TYR A 13 -24.44 -50.89 -13.38
CA TYR A 13 -25.73 -51.04 -12.70
C TYR A 13 -25.58 -51.36 -11.21
N ILE A 14 -24.58 -52.17 -10.83
CA ILE A 14 -24.26 -52.44 -9.42
C ILE A 14 -23.89 -51.14 -8.71
N TRP A 15 -23.06 -50.29 -9.31
CA TRP A 15 -22.70 -49.00 -8.72
C TRP A 15 -23.91 -48.09 -8.50
N SER A 16 -24.81 -47.99 -9.47
CA SER A 16 -26.04 -47.22 -9.32
C SER A 16 -26.91 -47.75 -8.18
N ALA A 17 -27.11 -49.07 -8.10
CA ALA A 17 -27.90 -49.70 -7.05
C ALA A 17 -27.33 -49.46 -5.64
N LYS A 18 -26.00 -49.43 -5.49
CA LYS A 18 -25.33 -49.11 -4.21
C LYS A 18 -25.56 -47.69 -3.70
N ARG A 19 -25.91 -46.75 -4.59
CA ARG A 19 -26.14 -45.34 -4.25
C ARG A 19 -27.58 -45.04 -3.83
N ASP A 20 -28.53 -45.91 -4.17
CA ASP A 20 -29.92 -45.77 -3.76
C ASP A 20 -30.12 -46.33 -2.34
N VAL A 21 -31.06 -45.75 -1.58
CA VAL A 21 -31.35 -46.09 -0.16
C VAL A 21 -31.77 -47.56 0.03
N LEU A 22 -32.10 -48.26 -1.07
CA LEU A 22 -32.35 -49.70 -1.11
C LEU A 22 -31.07 -50.51 -1.30
N GLY A 23 -29.94 -50.13 -0.67
CA GLY A 23 -28.73 -50.95 -0.58
C GLY A 23 -29.10 -52.32 -0.01
N SER A 24 -29.36 -53.26 -0.90
CA SER A 24 -30.07 -54.49 -0.64
C SER A 24 -29.08 -55.62 -0.43
N THR A 25 -29.54 -56.75 0.07
CA THR A 25 -28.72 -57.98 0.05
C THR A 25 -28.45 -58.44 -1.39
N ILE A 26 -29.21 -57.95 -2.38
CA ILE A 26 -29.17 -58.42 -3.76
C ILE A 26 -27.98 -57.84 -4.52
N ASP A 27 -27.71 -56.53 -4.44
CA ASP A 27 -26.56 -55.92 -5.13
C ASP A 27 -25.23 -56.48 -4.63
N LYS A 28 -25.07 -56.69 -3.32
CA LYS A 28 -23.88 -57.36 -2.76
C LYS A 28 -23.72 -58.78 -3.30
N LYS A 29 -24.78 -59.59 -3.31
CA LYS A 29 -24.74 -60.95 -3.86
C LYS A 29 -24.43 -60.97 -5.36
N VAL A 30 -25.00 -60.04 -6.12
CA VAL A 30 -24.76 -59.93 -7.56
C VAL A 30 -23.33 -59.48 -7.84
N GLU A 31 -22.81 -58.54 -7.04
CA GLU A 31 -21.40 -58.15 -7.11
C GLU A 31 -20.49 -59.32 -6.75
N ASP A 32 -20.71 -60.03 -5.64
CA ASP A 32 -19.89 -61.18 -5.25
C ASP A 32 -19.80 -62.23 -6.36
N VAL A 33 -20.93 -62.57 -6.99
CA VAL A 33 -20.98 -63.50 -8.14
C VAL A 33 -20.23 -62.94 -9.36
N LEU A 34 -20.31 -61.63 -9.60
CA LEU A 34 -19.54 -60.98 -10.67
C LEU A 34 -18.03 -61.07 -10.38
N LEU A 35 -17.60 -60.74 -9.15
CA LEU A 35 -16.20 -60.84 -8.72
C LEU A 35 -15.69 -62.28 -8.83
N ASP A 36 -16.48 -63.28 -8.41
CA ASP A 36 -16.12 -64.70 -8.50
C ASP A 36 -15.97 -65.16 -9.95
N SER A 37 -16.80 -64.64 -10.86
CA SER A 37 -16.71 -64.97 -12.29
C SER A 37 -15.41 -64.48 -12.94
N TRP A 38 -14.73 -63.53 -12.30
CA TRP A 38 -13.43 -63.03 -12.73
C TRP A 38 -12.25 -63.85 -12.18
N MET A 39 -12.44 -64.76 -11.22
CA MET A 39 -11.38 -65.65 -10.70
C MET A 39 -11.14 -66.79 -11.72
N PRO A 40 -10.20 -66.64 -12.68
CA PRO A 40 -8.76 -66.70 -12.40
C PRO A 40 -7.93 -65.56 -13.04
N GLN A 41 -8.58 -64.47 -13.43
CA GLN A 41 -7.96 -63.34 -14.11
C GLN A 41 -7.07 -62.52 -13.15
N SER A 42 -6.20 -61.71 -13.71
CA SER A 42 -5.40 -60.73 -12.99
C SER A 42 -6.13 -59.40 -12.85
N ALA A 43 -5.68 -58.56 -11.92
CA ALA A 43 -6.18 -57.19 -11.76
C ALA A 43 -6.10 -56.37 -13.07
N ASP A 44 -5.05 -56.54 -13.87
CA ASP A 44 -4.86 -55.85 -15.16
C ASP A 44 -5.83 -56.34 -16.24
N GLU A 45 -6.07 -57.65 -16.32
CA GLU A 45 -7.04 -58.23 -17.27
C GLU A 45 -8.45 -57.72 -16.98
N VAL A 46 -8.87 -57.71 -15.72
CA VAL A 46 -10.19 -57.18 -15.32
C VAL A 46 -10.26 -55.66 -15.50
N PHE A 47 -9.15 -54.94 -15.28
CA PHE A 47 -9.08 -53.50 -15.55
C PHE A 47 -9.36 -53.17 -17.02
N LYS A 48 -8.77 -53.95 -17.94
CA LYS A 48 -9.00 -53.85 -19.39
C LYS A 48 -10.39 -54.34 -19.80
N LEU A 49 -10.88 -55.43 -19.20
CA LEU A 49 -12.23 -55.96 -19.42
C LEU A 49 -13.29 -54.89 -19.12
N LEU A 50 -13.11 -54.15 -18.03
CA LEU A 50 -13.97 -53.04 -17.63
C LEU A 50 -13.68 -51.75 -18.41
N LYS A 51 -12.81 -51.75 -19.42
CA LYS A 51 -12.45 -50.57 -20.23
C LYS A 51 -12.09 -49.37 -19.35
N LEU A 52 -11.32 -49.61 -18.29
CA LEU A 52 -10.87 -48.55 -17.39
C LEU A 52 -9.58 -47.90 -17.89
N ASN A 53 -8.89 -48.51 -18.84
CA ASN A 53 -7.69 -47.98 -19.50
C ASN A 53 -7.96 -46.88 -20.54
N THR A 54 -9.23 -46.67 -20.92
CA THR A 54 -9.63 -45.62 -21.88
C THR A 54 -10.22 -44.39 -21.21
N GLY A 55 -10.19 -44.31 -19.87
CA GLY A 55 -10.93 -43.31 -19.10
C GLY A 55 -10.31 -41.93 -19.01
N GLY A 56 -9.02 -41.80 -19.37
CA GLY A 56 -8.28 -40.55 -19.21
C GLY A 56 -8.38 -40.01 -17.78
N SER A 57 -8.43 -38.68 -17.66
CA SER A 57 -8.49 -37.98 -16.38
C SER A 57 -9.77 -38.24 -15.57
N ASN A 58 -10.79 -38.88 -16.15
CA ASN A 58 -12.11 -39.09 -15.53
C ASN A 58 -12.27 -40.49 -14.90
N LEU A 59 -11.20 -41.25 -14.74
CA LEU A 59 -11.22 -42.61 -14.22
C LEU A 59 -12.05 -42.76 -12.92
N PHE A 60 -11.85 -41.89 -11.94
CA PHE A 60 -12.54 -41.96 -10.64
C PHE A 60 -14.03 -41.59 -10.70
N ASN A 61 -14.48 -41.06 -11.84
CA ASN A 61 -15.89 -40.81 -12.11
C ASN A 61 -16.57 -42.01 -12.78
N TYR A 62 -15.83 -43.06 -13.14
CA TYR A 62 -16.42 -44.25 -13.77
C TYR A 62 -17.09 -45.14 -12.71
N PRO A 63 -18.42 -45.35 -12.81
CA PRO A 63 -19.17 -46.22 -11.90
C PRO A 63 -18.52 -47.59 -11.64
N ARG A 64 -18.08 -48.22 -12.72
CA ARG A 64 -17.47 -49.56 -12.73
C ARG A 64 -16.09 -49.65 -12.06
N LEU A 65 -15.43 -48.52 -11.77
CA LEU A 65 -14.18 -48.52 -11.01
C LEU A 65 -14.39 -49.12 -9.62
N SER A 66 -15.55 -48.90 -9.00
CA SER A 66 -15.86 -49.48 -7.69
C SER A 66 -15.81 -51.00 -7.68
N SER A 67 -16.34 -51.66 -8.71
CA SER A 67 -16.32 -53.13 -8.77
C SER A 67 -14.92 -53.66 -9.04
N TRP A 68 -14.09 -52.93 -9.80
CA TRP A 68 -12.67 -53.25 -9.94
C TRP A 68 -11.92 -53.12 -8.60
N VAL A 69 -12.18 -52.06 -7.83
CA VAL A 69 -11.61 -51.89 -6.48
C VAL A 69 -12.03 -53.05 -5.57
N SER A 70 -13.31 -53.43 -5.56
CA SER A 70 -13.80 -54.59 -4.80
C SER A 70 -13.11 -55.88 -5.23
N TYR A 71 -12.92 -56.08 -6.54
CA TYR A 71 -12.24 -57.24 -7.09
C TYR A 71 -10.80 -57.36 -6.61
N VAL A 72 -9.99 -56.31 -6.79
CA VAL A 72 -8.58 -56.33 -6.37
C VAL A 72 -8.46 -56.47 -4.85
N THR A 73 -9.40 -55.90 -4.09
CA THR A 73 -9.47 -56.09 -2.62
C THR A 73 -9.73 -57.56 -2.26
N LYS A 74 -10.63 -58.24 -2.97
CA LYS A 74 -10.91 -59.67 -2.78
C LYS A 74 -9.74 -60.56 -3.19
N LEU A 75 -9.01 -60.17 -4.24
CA LEU A 75 -7.88 -60.93 -4.79
C LEU A 75 -6.62 -60.84 -3.90
N GLU A 76 -6.25 -59.62 -3.49
CA GLU A 76 -4.94 -59.32 -2.89
C GLU A 76 -5.00 -59.03 -1.38
N GLY A 77 -6.21 -58.85 -0.83
CA GLY A 77 -6.42 -58.53 0.57
C GLY A 77 -5.66 -57.27 0.99
N LYS A 78 -4.61 -57.43 1.81
CA LYS A 78 -3.81 -56.31 2.34
C LYS A 78 -2.91 -55.64 1.30
N GLN A 79 -2.59 -56.30 0.19
CA GLN A 79 -1.72 -55.75 -0.87
C GLN A 79 -2.52 -55.10 -2.02
N ALA A 80 -3.83 -54.94 -1.81
CA ALA A 80 -4.73 -54.49 -2.85
C ALA A 80 -4.41 -53.07 -3.34
N ASP A 81 -4.01 -52.16 -2.44
CA ASP A 81 -3.69 -50.78 -2.82
C ASP A 81 -2.40 -50.70 -3.65
N GLU A 82 -1.37 -51.47 -3.29
CA GLU A 82 -0.13 -51.59 -4.07
C GLU A 82 -0.38 -52.20 -5.46
N GLN A 83 -1.22 -53.23 -5.54
CA GLN A 83 -1.59 -53.84 -6.81
C GLN A 83 -2.44 -52.90 -7.67
N MET A 84 -3.41 -52.20 -7.08
CA MET A 84 -4.20 -51.18 -7.77
C MET A 84 -3.30 -50.07 -8.32
N TYR A 85 -2.40 -49.53 -7.49
CA TYR A 85 -1.45 -48.51 -7.91
C TYR A 85 -0.57 -48.99 -9.06
N THR A 86 -0.06 -50.23 -9.00
CA THR A 86 0.78 -50.82 -10.05
C THR A 86 0.06 -50.88 -11.40
N VAL A 87 -1.18 -51.38 -11.42
CA VAL A 87 -1.99 -51.44 -12.65
C VAL A 87 -2.29 -50.05 -13.20
N LEU A 88 -2.68 -49.11 -12.33
CA LEU A 88 -2.99 -47.74 -12.72
C LEU A 88 -1.76 -46.99 -13.25
N ARG A 89 -0.61 -47.17 -12.60
CA ARG A 89 0.67 -46.58 -13.00
C ARG A 89 1.09 -47.09 -14.36
N ALA A 90 0.92 -48.39 -14.63
CA ALA A 90 1.22 -48.98 -15.93
C ALA A 90 0.29 -48.45 -17.04
N ALA A 91 -0.99 -48.18 -16.71
CA ALA A 91 -1.98 -47.71 -17.69
C ALA A 91 -1.88 -46.20 -18.00
N TYR A 92 -1.60 -45.36 -16.99
CA TYR A 92 -1.65 -43.90 -17.10
C TYR A 92 -0.28 -43.21 -17.06
N GLY A 93 0.76 -43.90 -16.58
CA GLY A 93 2.05 -43.29 -16.28
C GLY A 93 2.04 -42.43 -15.01
N ASP A 94 3.23 -42.06 -14.55
CA ASP A 94 3.43 -41.36 -13.28
C ASP A 94 2.76 -39.97 -13.23
N ASP A 95 2.90 -39.20 -14.31
CA ASP A 95 2.49 -37.79 -14.32
C ASP A 95 0.95 -37.68 -14.40
N GLU A 96 0.31 -38.46 -15.28
CA GLU A 96 -1.15 -38.44 -15.41
C GLU A 96 -1.83 -39.04 -14.18
N LEU A 97 -1.32 -40.17 -13.65
CA LEU A 97 -1.87 -40.79 -12.45
C LEU A 97 -1.79 -39.84 -11.24
N ALA A 98 -0.68 -39.13 -11.06
CA ALA A 98 -0.53 -38.15 -9.98
C ALA A 98 -1.63 -37.10 -10.02
N THR A 99 -1.90 -36.53 -11.20
CA THR A 99 -2.94 -35.51 -11.36
C THR A 99 -4.35 -36.06 -11.15
N ILE A 100 -4.61 -37.28 -11.61
CA ILE A 100 -5.89 -37.97 -11.40
C ILE A 100 -6.14 -38.19 -9.91
N LEU A 101 -5.17 -38.74 -9.18
CA LEU A 101 -5.32 -39.03 -7.75
C LEU A 101 -5.55 -37.74 -6.95
N ALA A 102 -4.74 -36.71 -7.19
CA ALA A 102 -4.86 -35.43 -6.51
C ALA A 102 -6.24 -34.78 -6.72
N ALA A 103 -6.74 -34.75 -7.95
CA ALA A 103 -8.05 -34.17 -8.28
C ALA A 103 -9.22 -35.00 -7.76
N SER A 104 -9.02 -36.31 -7.57
CA SER A 104 -10.11 -37.25 -7.30
C SER A 104 -10.52 -37.34 -5.82
N LYS A 105 -9.74 -36.77 -4.91
CA LYS A 105 -9.94 -36.87 -3.44
C LYS A 105 -11.28 -36.31 -2.93
N GLN A 106 -11.93 -35.48 -3.73
CA GLN A 106 -13.20 -34.81 -3.41
C GLN A 106 -14.46 -35.54 -3.93
N PHE A 107 -14.30 -36.63 -4.71
CA PHE A 107 -15.44 -37.36 -5.29
C PHE A 107 -15.81 -38.62 -4.50
N ALA A 108 -16.82 -39.36 -4.98
CA ALA A 108 -17.38 -40.53 -4.31
C ALA A 108 -16.36 -41.65 -4.03
N LEU A 109 -15.30 -41.79 -4.84
CA LEU A 109 -14.18 -42.72 -4.61
C LEU A 109 -12.93 -42.02 -4.06
N GLY A 110 -13.11 -40.87 -3.42
CA GLY A 110 -12.02 -40.04 -2.90
C GLY A 110 -11.17 -40.73 -1.84
N ASP A 111 -11.74 -41.64 -1.04
CA ASP A 111 -10.96 -42.42 -0.07
C ASP A 111 -10.03 -43.43 -0.75
N VAL A 112 -10.42 -44.01 -1.89
CA VAL A 112 -9.52 -44.82 -2.71
C VAL A 112 -8.41 -43.96 -3.29
N ALA A 113 -8.75 -42.77 -3.81
CA ALA A 113 -7.75 -41.83 -4.33
C ALA A 113 -6.71 -41.44 -3.27
N LYS A 114 -7.13 -41.15 -2.03
CA LYS A 114 -6.23 -40.86 -0.90
C LYS A 114 -5.31 -42.03 -0.56
N ARG A 115 -5.83 -43.26 -0.48
CA ARG A 115 -4.98 -44.43 -0.21
C ARG A 115 -3.96 -44.67 -1.31
N LEU A 116 -4.36 -44.52 -2.57
CA LEU A 116 -3.45 -44.68 -3.70
C LEU A 116 -2.43 -43.53 -3.81
N GLU A 117 -2.79 -42.31 -3.40
CA GLU A 117 -1.84 -41.19 -3.25
C GLU A 117 -0.79 -41.51 -2.16
N GLU A 118 -1.20 -42.13 -1.04
CA GLU A 118 -0.26 -42.62 -0.03
C GLU A 118 0.71 -43.68 -0.57
N VAL A 119 0.22 -44.61 -1.40
CA VAL A 119 1.08 -45.58 -2.11
C VAL A 119 2.03 -44.87 -3.07
N GLN A 120 1.54 -43.90 -3.84
CA GLN A 120 2.35 -43.08 -4.75
C GLN A 120 3.48 -42.36 -4.00
N HIS A 121 3.20 -41.79 -2.82
CA HIS A 121 4.21 -41.12 -2.01
C HIS A 121 5.26 -42.12 -1.51
N LYS A 122 4.85 -43.27 -0.96
CA LYS A 122 5.78 -44.32 -0.51
C LYS A 122 6.66 -44.81 -1.65
N VAL A 123 6.08 -45.12 -2.81
CA VAL A 123 6.82 -45.56 -4.00
C VAL A 123 7.79 -44.47 -4.45
N GLY A 124 7.36 -43.21 -4.48
CA GLY A 124 8.24 -42.08 -4.84
C GLY A 124 9.43 -41.92 -3.90
N LEU A 125 9.22 -42.08 -2.58
CA LEU A 125 10.30 -42.05 -1.59
C LEU A 125 11.28 -43.21 -1.77
N ILE A 126 10.78 -44.43 -2.04
CA ILE A 126 11.60 -45.61 -2.30
C ILE A 126 12.43 -45.44 -3.58
N GLU A 127 11.83 -44.86 -4.62
CA GLU A 127 12.49 -44.56 -5.90
C GLU A 127 13.44 -43.35 -5.82
N GLY A 128 13.50 -42.65 -4.69
CA GLY A 128 14.34 -41.46 -4.51
C GLY A 128 13.88 -40.26 -5.35
N LYS A 129 12.57 -40.15 -5.64
CA LYS A 129 12.03 -39.00 -6.39
C LYS A 129 12.26 -37.70 -5.62
N THR A 130 12.81 -36.69 -6.28
CA THR A 130 13.04 -35.37 -5.68
C THR A 130 11.73 -34.58 -5.54
N ALA A 131 11.74 -33.57 -4.67
CA ALA A 131 10.65 -32.60 -4.56
C ALA A 131 10.32 -31.94 -5.91
N GLN A 132 11.34 -31.60 -6.71
CA GLN A 132 11.19 -31.01 -8.05
C GLN A 132 10.54 -31.98 -9.04
N ARG A 133 10.95 -33.26 -9.05
CA ARG A 133 10.32 -34.26 -9.92
C ARG A 133 8.84 -34.40 -9.56
N PHE A 134 8.52 -34.54 -8.27
CA PHE A 134 7.13 -34.68 -7.83
C PHE A 134 6.27 -33.43 -8.13
N PHE A 135 6.85 -32.23 -7.99
CA PHE A 135 6.22 -30.96 -8.39
C PHE A 135 5.84 -30.95 -9.88
N THR A 136 6.72 -31.47 -10.72
CA THR A 136 6.52 -31.56 -12.18
C THR A 136 5.51 -32.65 -12.54
N ASN A 137 5.51 -33.80 -11.85
CA ASN A 137 4.51 -34.86 -12.06
C ASN A 137 3.09 -34.36 -11.85
N LEU A 138 2.90 -33.50 -10.83
CA LEU A 138 1.61 -32.87 -10.52
C LEU A 138 1.29 -31.68 -11.45
N LYS A 139 2.11 -31.41 -12.46
CA LYS A 139 1.99 -30.30 -13.41
C LYS A 139 1.85 -28.94 -12.69
N LEU A 140 2.52 -28.77 -11.55
CA LEU A 140 2.45 -27.53 -10.75
C LEU A 140 3.32 -26.41 -11.35
N ASN A 141 4.39 -26.77 -12.06
CA ASN A 141 5.30 -25.86 -12.75
C ASN A 141 4.68 -25.12 -13.95
N THR A 142 3.48 -25.51 -14.38
CA THR A 142 2.79 -24.88 -15.52
C THR A 142 1.58 -24.04 -15.10
N GLN A 143 1.32 -23.88 -13.79
CA GLN A 143 0.09 -23.23 -13.31
C GLN A 143 0.21 -21.73 -13.07
N GLY A 144 1.43 -21.18 -13.09
CA GLY A 144 1.65 -19.75 -12.89
C GLY A 144 1.10 -19.27 -11.55
N ASP A 145 0.45 -18.10 -11.58
CA ASP A 145 -0.13 -17.45 -10.40
C ASP A 145 -1.25 -18.27 -9.74
N LYS A 146 -1.83 -19.26 -10.45
CA LYS A 146 -2.88 -20.15 -9.91
C LYS A 146 -2.34 -21.34 -9.12
N LEU A 147 -1.02 -21.46 -8.97
CA LEU A 147 -0.39 -22.56 -8.24
C LEU A 147 -1.00 -22.77 -6.84
N PHE A 148 -1.22 -21.69 -6.10
CA PHE A 148 -1.73 -21.74 -4.73
C PHE A 148 -3.23 -22.06 -4.65
N GLU A 149 -3.94 -22.01 -5.78
CA GLU A 149 -5.34 -22.46 -5.89
C GLU A 149 -5.43 -23.95 -6.26
N SER A 150 -4.29 -24.59 -6.59
CA SER A 150 -4.25 -25.96 -7.08
C SER A 150 -4.52 -26.99 -5.99
N PRO A 151 -5.54 -27.85 -6.12
CA PRO A 151 -5.75 -28.96 -5.18
C PRO A 151 -4.57 -29.94 -5.12
N ALA A 152 -3.80 -30.02 -6.21
CA ALA A 152 -2.60 -30.85 -6.30
C ALA A 152 -1.42 -30.31 -5.48
N LEU A 153 -1.43 -29.03 -5.09
CA LEU A 153 -0.37 -28.45 -4.27
C LEU A 153 -0.29 -29.14 -2.90
N HIS A 154 -1.43 -29.50 -2.29
CA HIS A 154 -1.46 -30.23 -1.02
C HIS A 154 -0.75 -31.59 -1.12
N SER A 155 -0.96 -32.32 -2.22
CA SER A 155 -0.28 -33.59 -2.47
C SER A 155 1.24 -33.43 -2.48
N TRP A 156 1.73 -32.39 -3.16
CA TRP A 156 3.14 -32.07 -3.21
C TRP A 156 3.70 -31.66 -1.83
N VAL A 157 2.98 -30.82 -1.08
CA VAL A 157 3.36 -30.42 0.29
C VAL A 157 3.47 -31.64 1.20
N ASP A 158 2.50 -32.55 1.15
CA ASP A 158 2.50 -33.79 1.93
C ASP A 158 3.70 -34.68 1.55
N TYR A 159 4.00 -34.79 0.26
CA TYR A 159 5.16 -35.54 -0.23
C TYR A 159 6.48 -34.94 0.28
N VAL A 160 6.67 -33.62 0.14
CA VAL A 160 7.90 -32.93 0.57
C VAL A 160 8.09 -33.03 2.09
N THR A 161 7.00 -32.95 2.86
CA THR A 161 7.02 -33.11 4.32
C THR A 161 7.47 -34.53 4.71
N LYS A 162 7.03 -35.57 3.99
CA LYS A 162 7.50 -36.95 4.20
C LYS A 162 8.94 -37.16 3.72
N LEU A 163 9.34 -36.51 2.64
CA LEU A 163 10.68 -36.59 2.05
C LEU A 163 11.75 -35.96 2.94
N SER A 164 11.46 -34.80 3.53
CA SER A 164 12.40 -34.08 4.40
C SER A 164 11.70 -33.42 5.59
N PRO A 165 11.30 -34.20 6.62
CA PRO A 165 10.49 -33.69 7.74
C PRO A 165 11.12 -32.53 8.51
N LYS A 166 12.46 -32.40 8.49
CA LYS A 166 13.19 -31.35 9.21
C LYS A 166 13.40 -30.08 8.39
N ASN A 167 13.44 -30.19 7.06
CA ASN A 167 13.81 -29.10 6.15
C ASN A 167 12.76 -28.91 5.04
N ALA A 168 11.51 -29.30 5.31
CA ALA A 168 10.45 -29.31 4.31
C ALA A 168 10.22 -27.91 3.72
N ASP A 169 10.14 -26.88 4.57
CA ASP A 169 9.90 -25.50 4.14
C ASP A 169 10.99 -24.94 3.22
N GLU A 170 12.26 -25.20 3.56
CA GLU A 170 13.42 -24.79 2.76
C GLU A 170 13.46 -25.54 1.41
N LEU A 171 13.11 -26.83 1.42
CA LEU A 171 13.01 -27.64 0.22
C LEU A 171 11.83 -27.21 -0.66
N MET A 172 10.70 -26.82 -0.06
CA MET A 172 9.56 -26.25 -0.80
C MET A 172 9.95 -24.93 -1.45
N LEU A 173 10.55 -24.01 -0.68
CA LEU A 173 10.97 -22.71 -1.18
C LEU A 173 11.98 -22.83 -2.33
N SER A 174 12.99 -23.70 -2.19
CA SER A 174 13.98 -23.94 -3.26
C SER A 174 13.36 -24.55 -4.52
N THR A 175 12.40 -25.47 -4.38
CA THR A 175 11.66 -26.04 -5.51
C THR A 175 10.81 -24.98 -6.22
N LEU A 176 10.14 -24.11 -5.46
CA LEU A 176 9.37 -23.00 -6.03
C LEU A 176 10.29 -22.02 -6.79
N LYS A 177 11.45 -21.67 -6.23
CA LYS A 177 12.46 -20.83 -6.90
C LYS A 177 13.05 -21.46 -8.16
N ALA A 178 13.24 -22.77 -8.18
CA ALA A 178 13.71 -23.49 -9.36
C ALA A 178 12.63 -23.61 -10.44
N GLY A 179 11.38 -23.81 -10.05
CA GLY A 179 10.22 -23.85 -10.95
C GLY A 179 9.85 -22.49 -11.55
N TYR A 180 10.06 -21.43 -10.79
CA TYR A 180 9.84 -20.04 -11.18
C TYR A 180 11.19 -19.33 -11.07
N LYS A 181 11.98 -19.32 -12.16
CA LYS A 181 13.35 -18.76 -12.23
C LYS A 181 13.49 -17.44 -11.45
N ASP A 182 13.86 -17.52 -10.18
CA ASP A 182 14.03 -16.36 -9.29
C ASP A 182 15.40 -16.38 -8.62
N ASP A 183 16.41 -16.91 -9.33
CA ASP A 183 17.83 -16.83 -8.97
C ASP A 183 18.46 -15.46 -9.29
N LEU A 184 17.65 -14.48 -9.70
CA LEU A 184 18.10 -13.10 -9.86
C LEU A 184 17.86 -12.36 -8.54
N VAL A 185 18.92 -11.80 -7.96
CA VAL A 185 18.75 -10.68 -7.03
C VAL A 185 18.09 -9.57 -7.82
N LEU A 186 16.76 -9.49 -7.72
CA LEU A 186 15.98 -8.50 -8.45
C LEU A 186 16.44 -7.10 -8.04
N SER A 187 16.60 -6.21 -9.01
CA SER A 187 16.83 -4.81 -8.65
C SER A 187 15.56 -4.24 -8.01
N ALA A 188 15.71 -3.14 -7.27
CA ALA A 188 14.55 -2.38 -6.80
C ALA A 188 13.59 -2.02 -7.95
N ASP A 189 14.12 -1.77 -9.16
CA ASP A 189 13.31 -1.44 -10.33
C ASP A 189 12.54 -2.64 -10.87
N ASP A 190 13.15 -3.83 -10.86
CA ASP A 190 12.49 -5.06 -11.28
C ASP A 190 11.34 -5.41 -10.32
N VAL A 191 11.56 -5.29 -9.00
CA VAL A 191 10.50 -5.50 -8.01
C VAL A 191 9.41 -4.44 -8.12
N PHE A 192 9.76 -3.19 -8.44
CA PHE A 192 8.76 -2.13 -8.66
C PHE A 192 7.79 -2.51 -9.80
N LYS A 193 8.34 -2.99 -10.93
CA LYS A 193 7.56 -3.46 -12.08
C LYS A 193 6.79 -4.74 -11.81
N LEU A 194 7.42 -5.68 -11.09
CA LEU A 194 6.78 -6.94 -10.71
C LEU A 194 5.53 -6.70 -9.86
N LEU A 195 5.59 -5.71 -8.97
CA LEU A 195 4.46 -5.27 -8.14
C LEU A 195 3.49 -4.33 -8.89
N LYS A 196 3.73 -4.08 -10.19
CA LYS A 196 2.93 -3.21 -11.05
C LYS A 196 2.74 -1.80 -10.48
N LEU A 197 3.76 -1.30 -9.79
CA LEU A 197 3.73 0.03 -9.19
C LEU A 197 3.96 1.14 -10.24
N ASP A 198 4.41 0.79 -11.45
CA ASP A 198 4.57 1.67 -12.59
C ASP A 198 3.32 1.82 -13.46
N ASP A 199 2.31 0.97 -13.30
CA ASP A 199 1.04 1.05 -14.04
C ASP A 199 0.24 2.33 -13.69
N ASP A 200 0.33 2.79 -12.44
CA ASP A 200 -0.37 3.98 -11.94
C ASP A 200 0.46 4.74 -10.89
N VAL A 201 1.45 5.49 -11.39
CA VAL A 201 2.35 6.29 -10.54
C VAL A 201 1.61 7.44 -9.84
N ASP A 202 0.50 7.92 -10.39
CA ASP A 202 -0.27 9.03 -9.82
C ASP A 202 -0.96 8.64 -8.51
N ASN A 203 -1.38 7.38 -8.39
CA ASN A 203 -1.97 6.81 -7.18
C ASN A 203 -0.99 5.92 -6.40
N LEU A 204 0.31 6.08 -6.62
CA LEU A 204 1.34 5.21 -6.03
C LEU A 204 1.26 5.18 -4.49
N LEU A 205 1.02 6.32 -3.84
CA LEU A 205 1.02 6.42 -2.37
C LEU A 205 -0.14 5.67 -1.70
N THR A 206 -1.22 5.38 -2.43
CA THR A 206 -2.37 4.61 -1.95
C THR A 206 -2.31 3.15 -2.39
N ASN A 207 -1.31 2.76 -3.19
CA ASN A 207 -1.16 1.39 -3.65
C ASN A 207 -0.76 0.46 -2.46
N PRO A 208 -1.54 -0.59 -2.17
CA PRO A 208 -1.30 -1.46 -1.01
C PRO A 208 0.00 -2.26 -1.11
N LEU A 209 0.57 -2.42 -2.31
CA LEU A 209 1.83 -3.16 -2.52
C LEU A 209 3.07 -2.27 -2.37
N LEU A 210 2.92 -0.94 -2.25
CA LEU A 210 4.06 -0.03 -2.13
C LEU A 210 4.89 -0.32 -0.86
N SER A 211 4.25 -0.69 0.24
CA SER A 211 4.93 -1.05 1.49
C SER A 211 5.86 -2.27 1.32
N ASN A 212 5.47 -3.24 0.49
CA ASN A 212 6.29 -4.40 0.16
C ASN A 212 7.55 -3.99 -0.61
N TRP A 213 7.41 -3.08 -1.57
CA TRP A 213 8.55 -2.53 -2.30
C TRP A 213 9.50 -1.75 -1.39
N VAL A 214 8.97 -0.88 -0.52
CA VAL A 214 9.77 -0.13 0.46
C VAL A 214 10.59 -1.09 1.34
N ALA A 215 9.94 -2.11 1.91
CA ALA A 215 10.60 -3.11 2.74
C ALA A 215 11.67 -3.91 1.96
N TYR A 216 11.41 -4.19 0.68
CA TYR A 216 12.39 -4.85 -0.20
C TYR A 216 13.63 -3.97 -0.41
N VAL A 217 13.45 -2.69 -0.74
CA VAL A 217 14.57 -1.76 -0.96
C VAL A 217 15.40 -1.55 0.32
N GLU A 218 14.76 -1.53 1.48
CA GLU A 218 15.43 -1.46 2.78
C GLU A 218 16.28 -2.72 3.04
N LYS A 219 15.80 -3.92 2.68
CA LYS A 219 16.60 -5.16 2.74
C LYS A 219 17.81 -5.14 1.80
N LEU A 220 17.77 -4.36 0.72
CA LEU A 220 18.93 -4.11 -0.15
C LEU A 220 19.91 -3.06 0.43
N ASN A 221 19.68 -2.54 1.64
CA ASN A 221 20.43 -1.45 2.25
C ASN A 221 20.48 -0.17 1.40
N LYS A 222 19.39 0.13 0.68
CA LYS A 222 19.24 1.34 -0.15
C LYS A 222 18.22 2.31 0.47
N ASN A 223 18.30 3.59 0.08
CA ASN A 223 17.35 4.60 0.56
C ASN A 223 16.03 4.53 -0.25
N SER A 224 15.05 3.81 0.30
CA SER A 224 13.74 3.56 -0.30
C SER A 224 13.01 4.84 -0.69
N TYR A 225 12.94 5.83 0.22
CA TYR A 225 12.20 7.08 -0.03
C TYR A 225 12.89 8.00 -1.04
N THR A 226 14.22 8.02 -1.12
CA THR A 226 14.94 8.76 -2.17
C THR A 226 14.66 8.17 -3.54
N MET A 227 14.66 6.85 -3.66
CA MET A 227 14.28 6.16 -4.90
C MET A 227 12.81 6.43 -5.25
N LEU A 228 11.91 6.41 -4.24
CA LEU A 228 10.49 6.67 -4.41
C LEU A 228 10.21 8.10 -4.91
N LEU A 229 10.92 9.11 -4.41
CA LEU A 229 10.85 10.48 -4.96
C LEU A 229 11.24 10.50 -6.44
N GLY A 230 12.26 9.74 -6.84
CA GLY A 230 12.64 9.57 -8.23
C GLY A 230 11.54 8.93 -9.08
N LYS A 231 10.85 7.90 -8.57
CA LYS A 231 9.70 7.26 -9.24
C LYS A 231 8.53 8.22 -9.38
N LEU A 232 8.16 8.94 -8.33
CA LEU A 232 7.08 9.93 -8.37
C LEU A 232 7.38 11.04 -9.39
N LYS A 233 8.63 11.48 -9.54
CA LYS A 233 9.00 12.48 -10.57
C LYS A 233 8.82 12.02 -12.02
N THR A 234 8.58 10.72 -12.27
CA THR A 234 8.28 10.23 -13.62
C THR A 234 6.86 10.57 -14.09
N SER A 235 5.94 10.86 -13.16
CA SER A 235 4.60 11.33 -13.50
C SER A 235 4.62 12.79 -13.98
N LYS A 236 3.77 13.09 -14.97
CA LYS A 236 3.52 14.47 -15.45
C LYS A 236 2.92 15.37 -14.36
N LEU A 237 2.19 14.80 -13.40
CA LEU A 237 1.57 15.54 -12.31
C LEU A 237 2.60 16.00 -11.27
N THR A 238 3.75 15.33 -11.18
CA THR A 238 4.77 15.56 -10.14
C THR A 238 6.19 15.74 -10.70
N ALA A 239 6.29 16.07 -12.00
CA ALA A 239 7.57 16.22 -12.70
C ALA A 239 8.46 17.36 -12.17
N THR A 240 7.87 18.36 -11.50
CA THR A 240 8.58 19.52 -10.93
C THR A 240 8.51 19.49 -9.40
N ASP A 241 9.52 20.07 -8.72
CA ASP A 241 9.61 20.03 -7.25
C ASP A 241 8.43 20.71 -6.56
N ASP A 242 7.91 21.82 -7.08
CA ASP A 242 6.71 22.49 -6.57
C ASP A 242 5.50 21.55 -6.55
N LYS A 243 5.28 20.81 -7.63
CA LYS A 243 4.16 19.87 -7.76
C LYS A 243 4.33 18.61 -6.92
N LEU A 244 5.54 18.04 -6.90
CA LEU A 244 5.86 16.89 -6.06
C LEU A 244 5.63 17.21 -4.57
N VAL A 245 6.13 18.35 -4.12
CA VAL A 245 5.98 18.79 -2.73
C VAL A 245 4.52 19.10 -2.42
N GLU A 246 3.79 19.70 -3.35
CA GLU A 246 2.35 19.91 -3.19
C GLU A 246 1.59 18.60 -3.02
N MET A 247 1.86 17.57 -3.85
CA MET A 247 1.31 16.22 -3.68
C MET A 247 1.63 15.66 -2.29
N ILE A 248 2.88 15.75 -1.83
CA ILE A 248 3.30 15.27 -0.50
C ILE A 248 2.54 16.02 0.60
N MET A 249 2.39 17.34 0.50
CA MET A 249 1.66 18.15 1.48
C MET A 249 0.17 17.79 1.55
N TYR A 250 -0.45 17.46 0.42
CA TYR A 250 -1.83 16.96 0.40
C TYR A 250 -1.93 15.56 1.01
N ALA A 251 -1.03 14.64 0.65
CA ALA A 251 -0.99 13.29 1.19
C ALA A 251 -0.74 13.25 2.71
N LYS A 252 -0.06 14.26 3.28
CA LYS A 252 0.10 14.39 4.74
C LYS A 252 -1.20 14.66 5.49
N LYS A 253 -2.24 15.18 4.82
CA LYS A 253 -3.54 15.49 5.45
C LYS A 253 -4.46 14.27 5.53
N ASP A 254 -4.21 13.27 4.70
CA ASP A 254 -4.99 12.04 4.69
C ASP A 254 -4.37 11.02 5.66
N ALA A 255 -5.19 10.43 6.52
CA ALA A 255 -4.72 9.50 7.54
C ALA A 255 -4.01 8.27 6.94
N SER A 256 -4.48 7.76 5.81
CA SER A 256 -3.95 6.56 5.15
C SER A 256 -2.58 6.78 4.52
N THR A 257 -2.30 7.99 4.03
CA THR A 257 -1.03 8.34 3.37
C THR A 257 -0.09 9.18 4.23
N SER A 258 -0.54 9.65 5.40
CA SER A 258 0.22 10.57 6.26
C SER A 258 1.63 10.08 6.61
N VAL A 259 1.75 8.79 6.96
CA VAL A 259 3.02 8.18 7.39
C VAL A 259 4.03 8.15 6.24
N ILE A 260 3.62 7.68 5.06
CA ILE A 260 4.53 7.62 3.90
C ILE A 260 4.87 9.01 3.38
N ALA A 261 3.90 9.93 3.38
CA ALA A 261 4.11 11.31 2.98
C ALA A 261 5.09 12.04 3.91
N GLY A 262 5.03 11.80 5.23
CA GLY A 262 6.01 12.34 6.17
C GLY A 262 7.43 11.84 5.91
N LYS A 263 7.60 10.56 5.55
CA LYS A 263 8.92 10.00 5.19
C LYS A 263 9.43 10.55 3.85
N LEU A 264 8.53 10.78 2.89
CA LEU A 264 8.87 11.42 1.61
C LEU A 264 9.28 12.88 1.79
N GLU A 265 8.57 13.65 2.62
CA GLU A 265 8.98 15.01 2.98
C GLU A 265 10.37 14.99 3.62
N ALA A 266 10.62 14.14 4.62
CA ALA A 266 11.92 14.04 5.25
C ALA A 266 13.03 13.72 4.24
N ALA A 267 12.81 12.76 3.34
CA ALA A 267 13.75 12.41 2.27
C ALA A 267 13.98 13.57 1.29
N GLN A 268 12.94 14.33 0.95
CA GLN A 268 13.05 15.50 0.07
C GLN A 268 13.88 16.61 0.72
N LEU A 269 13.70 16.86 2.02
CA LEU A 269 14.50 17.82 2.79
C LEU A 269 15.98 17.39 2.85
N GLU A 270 16.26 16.11 3.13
CA GLU A 270 17.63 15.57 3.10
C GLU A 270 18.27 15.69 1.72
N LYS A 271 17.49 15.44 0.67
CA LYS A 271 17.95 15.60 -0.72
C LYS A 271 18.41 17.04 -0.97
N TRP A 272 17.58 18.03 -0.65
CA TRP A 272 17.98 19.45 -0.82
C TRP A 272 19.23 19.82 -0.01
N LEU A 273 19.37 19.29 1.21
CA LEU A 273 20.60 19.49 2.01
C LEU A 273 21.83 18.88 1.34
N SER A 274 21.73 17.64 0.86
CA SER A 274 22.84 16.96 0.17
C SER A 274 23.23 17.63 -1.14
N GLU A 275 22.27 18.24 -1.84
CA GLU A 275 22.49 19.07 -3.03
C GLU A 275 22.98 20.49 -2.67
N LYS A 276 23.12 20.82 -1.38
CA LYS A 276 23.57 22.12 -0.85
C LYS A 276 22.68 23.28 -1.31
N GLN A 277 21.39 23.04 -1.50
CA GLN A 277 20.44 24.07 -1.89
C GLN A 277 20.34 25.14 -0.79
N THR A 278 20.36 26.42 -1.15
CA THR A 278 20.09 27.49 -0.19
C THR A 278 18.59 27.62 0.07
N ALA A 279 18.21 28.36 1.12
CA ALA A 279 16.82 28.70 1.35
C ALA A 279 16.19 29.43 0.15
N ALA A 280 16.94 30.30 -0.54
CA ALA A 280 16.49 31.00 -1.72
C ALA A 280 16.32 30.07 -2.95
N ASP A 281 17.20 29.07 -3.10
CA ASP A 281 17.09 28.09 -4.18
C ASP A 281 15.83 27.24 -4.01
N VAL A 282 15.58 26.71 -2.81
CA VAL A 282 14.36 25.93 -2.53
C VAL A 282 13.11 26.81 -2.67
N PHE A 283 13.17 28.09 -2.29
CA PHE A 283 12.06 29.02 -2.49
C PHE A 283 11.63 29.12 -3.96
N LYS A 284 12.61 29.23 -4.87
CA LYS A 284 12.39 29.27 -6.33
C LYS A 284 12.02 27.90 -6.91
N LEU A 285 12.64 26.81 -6.46
CA LEU A 285 12.28 25.45 -6.87
C LEU A 285 10.80 25.15 -6.57
N LEU A 286 10.29 25.70 -5.47
CA LEU A 286 8.89 25.60 -5.07
C LEU A 286 8.01 26.70 -5.69
N LYS A 287 8.54 27.55 -6.58
CA LYS A 287 7.82 28.66 -7.21
C LYS A 287 7.03 29.50 -6.22
N LEU A 288 7.65 29.83 -5.09
CA LEU A 288 7.03 30.68 -4.08
C LEU A 288 7.21 32.17 -4.43
N ASP A 289 8.23 32.51 -5.21
CA ASP A 289 8.49 33.84 -5.73
C ASP A 289 7.45 34.33 -6.76
N GLU A 290 6.71 33.42 -7.37
CA GLU A 290 5.63 33.71 -8.33
C GLU A 290 4.27 34.00 -7.66
N GLU A 291 4.14 33.78 -6.34
CA GLU A 291 2.84 33.79 -5.64
C GLU A 291 2.42 35.16 -5.10
N GLY A 292 3.32 36.15 -5.15
CA GLY A 292 3.06 37.49 -4.63
C GLY A 292 2.61 37.44 -3.16
N VAL A 293 1.60 38.25 -2.82
CA VAL A 293 1.07 38.33 -1.44
C VAL A 293 0.22 37.13 -1.03
N TYR A 294 -0.10 36.20 -1.94
CA TYR A 294 -0.87 34.99 -1.68
C TYR A 294 -0.01 33.77 -1.34
N LEU A 295 1.30 33.96 -1.18
CA LEU A 295 2.26 32.90 -0.87
C LEU A 295 1.82 32.00 0.30
N LEU A 296 1.32 32.60 1.39
CA LEU A 296 0.87 31.86 2.57
C LEU A 296 -0.41 31.04 2.35
N TRP A 297 -1.02 31.06 1.16
CA TRP A 297 -2.14 30.18 0.83
C TRP A 297 -1.67 28.84 0.25
N LYS A 298 -0.43 28.79 -0.25
CA LYS A 298 0.13 27.60 -0.88
C LYS A 298 0.66 26.63 0.16
N GLN A 299 0.29 25.36 0.04
CA GLN A 299 0.66 24.33 1.03
C GLN A 299 2.17 24.09 1.08
N ARG A 300 2.85 24.21 -0.06
CA ARG A 300 4.30 24.03 -0.20
C ARG A 300 5.15 25.04 0.59
N VAL A 301 4.59 26.16 1.07
CA VAL A 301 5.30 27.05 2.02
C VAL A 301 5.68 26.31 3.31
N ARG A 302 4.89 25.31 3.73
CA ARG A 302 5.20 24.49 4.91
C ARG A 302 6.49 23.69 4.72
N ALA A 303 6.68 23.11 3.54
CA ALA A 303 7.90 22.39 3.21
C ALA A 303 9.12 23.32 3.17
N TRP A 304 8.96 24.53 2.63
CA TRP A 304 10.01 25.54 2.63
C TRP A 304 10.41 25.98 4.05
N VAL A 305 9.44 26.27 4.91
CA VAL A 305 9.71 26.61 6.32
C VAL A 305 10.38 25.45 7.05
N ALA A 306 9.92 24.21 6.83
CA ALA A 306 10.56 23.02 7.39
C ALA A 306 12.02 22.90 6.93
N TYR A 307 12.30 23.20 5.66
CA TYR A 307 13.66 23.22 5.12
C TYR A 307 14.53 24.30 5.78
N VAL A 308 14.04 25.53 5.91
CA VAL A 308 14.76 26.62 6.57
C VAL A 308 15.06 26.29 8.02
N THR A 309 14.10 25.74 8.76
CA THR A 309 14.29 25.28 10.13
C THR A 309 15.35 24.17 10.22
N LYS A 310 15.43 23.31 9.20
CA LYS A 310 16.44 22.26 9.13
C LYS A 310 17.83 22.78 8.79
N LEU A 311 17.94 23.86 8.00
CA LEU A 311 19.21 24.52 7.69
C LEU A 311 19.84 25.13 8.95
N ASP A 312 19.08 25.90 9.71
CA ASP A 312 19.52 26.46 11.00
C ASP A 312 18.32 26.80 11.87
N PRO A 313 17.96 25.98 12.88
CA PRO A 313 16.78 26.20 13.70
C PRO A 313 16.87 27.51 14.52
N HIS A 314 18.09 27.98 14.84
CA HIS A 314 18.30 29.19 15.63
C HIS A 314 18.22 30.48 14.81
N LYS A 315 18.42 30.38 13.49
CA LYS A 315 18.39 31.53 12.56
C LYS A 315 17.24 31.49 11.57
N SER A 316 16.28 30.58 11.75
CA SER A 316 15.15 30.39 10.82
C SER A 316 14.45 31.70 10.45
N ASP A 317 14.12 32.54 11.43
CA ASP A 317 13.43 33.82 11.22
C ASP A 317 14.28 34.79 10.37
N ASP A 318 15.58 34.90 10.66
CA ASP A 318 16.50 35.76 9.91
C ASP A 318 16.68 35.27 8.47
N ILE A 319 16.78 33.95 8.27
CA ILE A 319 16.87 33.33 6.94
C ILE A 319 15.59 33.59 6.15
N ILE A 320 14.41 33.37 6.74
CA ILE A 320 13.11 33.64 6.10
C ILE A 320 13.06 35.10 5.63
N LEU A 321 13.39 36.05 6.49
CA LEU A 321 13.37 37.47 6.16
C LEU A 321 14.40 37.84 5.08
N SER A 322 15.58 37.21 5.10
CA SER A 322 16.61 37.42 4.07
C SER A 322 16.17 37.00 2.67
N VAL A 323 15.31 35.97 2.59
CA VAL A 323 14.73 35.48 1.33
C VAL A 323 13.54 36.33 0.90
N LEU A 324 12.67 36.75 1.83
CA LEU A 324 11.45 37.49 1.47
C LEU A 324 11.72 38.97 1.13
N LYS A 325 12.56 39.68 1.89
CA LYS A 325 12.75 41.13 1.72
C LYS A 325 13.20 41.59 0.32
N PRO A 326 14.02 40.84 -0.43
CA PRO A 326 14.34 41.20 -1.81
C PRO A 326 13.14 41.22 -2.77
N HIS A 327 12.06 40.50 -2.45
CA HIS A 327 10.89 40.33 -3.32
C HIS A 327 9.67 41.13 -2.85
N TYR A 328 9.63 41.56 -1.58
CA TYR A 328 8.46 42.18 -0.97
C TYR A 328 8.83 43.45 -0.20
N SER A 329 8.14 44.54 -0.52
CA SER A 329 8.11 45.75 0.31
C SER A 329 7.50 45.47 1.69
N ASP A 330 7.73 46.35 2.67
CA ASP A 330 7.17 46.22 4.01
C ASP A 330 5.62 46.22 3.97
N GLU A 331 5.02 47.00 3.07
CA GLU A 331 3.57 46.98 2.77
C GLU A 331 3.10 45.62 2.24
N GLN A 332 3.84 45.02 1.30
CA GLN A 332 3.50 43.72 0.72
C GLN A 332 3.69 42.59 1.74
N LEU A 333 4.71 42.65 2.60
CA LEU A 333 4.88 41.72 3.71
C LEU A 333 3.71 41.81 4.69
N ALA A 334 3.31 43.03 5.08
CA ALA A 334 2.14 43.25 5.94
C ALA A 334 0.85 42.71 5.31
N GLN A 335 0.67 42.88 4.00
CA GLN A 335 -0.45 42.32 3.27
C GLN A 335 -0.42 40.79 3.22
N MET A 336 0.74 40.19 2.93
CA MET A 336 0.91 38.74 2.90
C MET A 336 0.57 38.10 4.25
N LEU A 337 1.06 38.67 5.35
CA LEU A 337 0.79 38.17 6.71
C LEU A 337 -0.69 38.24 7.06
N SER A 338 -1.34 39.36 6.74
CA SER A 338 -2.79 39.54 6.91
C SER A 338 -3.62 38.51 6.15
N LEU A 339 -3.27 38.27 4.88
CA LEU A 339 -3.93 37.27 4.04
C LEU A 339 -3.64 35.84 4.48
N GLY A 340 -2.49 35.58 5.12
CA GLY A 340 -2.12 34.27 5.63
C GLY A 340 -2.94 33.79 6.83
N LEU A 341 -3.52 34.75 7.59
CA LEU A 341 -4.43 34.45 8.71
C LEU A 341 -5.69 33.75 8.19
N GLY A 342 -5.95 32.54 8.70
CA GLY A 342 -7.01 31.61 8.31
C GLY A 342 -6.56 30.49 7.37
N HIS A 343 -5.32 30.49 6.89
CA HIS A 343 -4.79 29.47 5.97
C HIS A 343 -3.56 28.74 6.52
N ASN A 344 -2.60 29.50 7.03
CA ASN A 344 -1.35 29.01 7.56
C ASN A 344 -1.03 29.73 8.88
N ASP A 345 -1.97 29.67 9.83
CA ASP A 345 -1.95 30.49 11.07
C ASP A 345 -0.65 30.40 11.85
N GLU A 346 -0.09 29.20 12.02
CA GLU A 346 1.18 29.00 12.73
C GLU A 346 2.34 29.73 12.04
N ILE A 347 2.44 29.60 10.71
CA ILE A 347 3.48 30.24 9.91
C ILE A 347 3.26 31.75 9.86
N ALA A 348 2.01 32.20 9.66
CA ALA A 348 1.65 33.60 9.63
C ALA A 348 1.97 34.29 10.97
N ALA A 349 1.67 33.65 12.10
CA ALA A 349 2.00 34.16 13.43
C ALA A 349 3.52 34.20 13.66
N GLN A 350 4.25 33.15 13.27
CA GLN A 350 5.71 33.13 13.34
C GLN A 350 6.32 34.28 12.53
N TRP A 351 5.92 34.41 11.26
CA TRP A 351 6.47 35.43 10.37
C TRP A 351 6.07 36.84 10.80
N THR A 352 4.86 37.02 11.34
CA THR A 352 4.44 38.30 11.93
C THR A 352 5.39 38.71 13.04
N LYS A 353 5.68 37.81 13.99
CA LYS A 353 6.63 38.09 15.07
C LYS A 353 8.03 38.43 14.55
N ALA A 354 8.52 37.71 13.54
CA ALA A 354 9.81 37.97 12.91
C ALA A 354 9.85 39.35 12.25
N VAL A 355 8.83 39.70 11.45
CA VAL A 355 8.71 40.99 10.77
C VAL A 355 8.62 42.15 11.76
N LEU A 356 7.82 42.03 12.82
CA LEU A 356 7.73 43.08 13.85
C LEU A 356 9.07 43.35 14.53
N LYS A 357 9.80 42.30 14.93
CA LYS A 357 11.16 42.43 15.48
C LYS A 357 12.11 43.09 14.48
N LYS A 358 11.98 42.75 13.20
CA LYS A 358 12.81 43.31 12.15
C LYS A 358 12.55 44.79 11.96
N TRP A 359 11.29 45.22 11.89
CA TRP A 359 10.93 46.64 11.81
C TRP A 359 11.42 47.44 13.02
N LEU A 360 11.36 46.87 14.23
CA LEU A 360 11.96 47.51 15.42
C LEU A 360 13.47 47.67 15.27
N SER A 361 14.18 46.64 14.79
CA SER A 361 15.64 46.71 14.58
C SER A 361 16.04 47.72 13.50
N GLU A 362 15.14 48.01 12.57
CA GLU A 362 15.30 49.00 11.51
C GLU A 362 14.81 50.39 11.91
N ASN A 363 14.43 50.57 13.19
CA ASN A 363 13.91 51.82 13.75
C ASN A 363 12.68 52.38 13.02
N LYS A 364 11.81 51.52 12.49
CA LYS A 364 10.57 51.96 11.85
C LYS A 364 9.68 52.67 12.88
N SER A 365 9.12 53.82 12.55
CA SER A 365 8.23 54.53 13.47
C SER A 365 6.87 53.84 13.54
N ALA A 366 6.09 54.14 14.60
CA ALA A 366 4.69 53.75 14.67
C ALA A 366 3.87 54.24 13.46
N GLY A 367 4.27 55.36 12.83
CA GLY A 367 3.64 55.89 11.63
C GLY A 367 3.99 55.12 10.35
N ASP A 368 5.21 54.63 10.23
CA ASP A 368 5.62 53.81 9.08
C ASP A 368 4.88 52.47 9.10
N VAL A 369 4.86 51.80 10.25
CA VAL A 369 4.13 50.53 10.39
C VAL A 369 2.61 50.73 10.28
N PHE A 370 2.09 51.89 10.67
CA PHE A 370 0.70 52.25 10.34
C PHE A 370 0.48 52.27 8.83
N ASP A 371 1.41 52.85 8.07
CA ASP A 371 1.29 52.93 6.63
C ASP A 371 1.40 51.55 5.96
N PHE A 372 2.25 50.67 6.49
CA PHE A 372 2.40 49.29 6.01
C PHE A 372 1.16 48.45 6.23
N VAL A 373 0.56 48.56 7.43
CA VAL A 373 -0.46 47.62 7.91
C VAL A 373 -1.89 48.17 7.72
N LEU A 374 -2.10 49.45 7.98
CA LEU A 374 -3.43 50.02 8.21
C LEU A 374 -3.91 51.03 7.17
N LYS A 375 -3.02 51.71 6.44
CA LYS A 375 -3.38 52.77 5.49
C LYS A 375 -4.42 52.35 4.44
N ARG A 376 -4.40 51.09 4.00
CA ARG A 376 -5.37 50.54 3.04
C ARG A 376 -6.83 50.55 3.54
N HIS A 377 -7.04 50.56 4.86
CA HIS A 377 -8.36 50.51 5.49
C HIS A 377 -9.01 51.88 5.68
N ARG A 378 -8.29 52.98 5.38
CA ARG A 378 -8.80 54.37 5.49
C ARG A 378 -9.43 54.63 6.86
N VAL A 379 -10.65 55.16 6.94
CA VAL A 379 -11.33 55.46 8.22
C VAL A 379 -11.77 54.21 8.99
N HIS A 380 -11.67 53.02 8.41
CA HIS A 380 -12.05 51.75 9.04
C HIS A 380 -10.89 51.03 9.73
N VAL A 381 -9.76 51.72 9.99
CA VAL A 381 -8.57 51.09 10.62
C VAL A 381 -8.83 50.47 11.99
N LEU A 382 -9.86 50.92 12.72
CA LEU A 382 -10.23 50.36 14.02
C LEU A 382 -11.13 49.12 13.93
N ALA A 383 -11.66 48.81 12.74
CA ALA A 383 -12.58 47.69 12.52
C ALA A 383 -11.93 46.52 11.75
N THR A 384 -10.64 46.62 11.43
CA THR A 384 -9.89 45.58 10.70
C THR A 384 -9.10 44.69 11.65
N ARG A 385 -8.95 43.42 11.29
CA ARG A 385 -8.04 42.47 11.97
C ARG A 385 -6.58 42.91 11.93
N ASP A 386 -6.20 43.75 10.97
CA ASP A 386 -4.84 44.23 10.81
C ASP A 386 -4.44 45.20 11.94
N LEU A 387 -5.43 45.73 12.67
CA LEU A 387 -5.23 46.60 13.83
C LEU A 387 -4.35 45.92 14.88
N ASP A 388 -4.56 44.63 15.13
CA ASP A 388 -3.84 43.88 16.15
C ASP A 388 -2.33 43.84 15.87
N THR A 389 -1.95 43.78 14.59
CA THR A 389 -0.53 43.78 14.18
C THR A 389 0.11 45.14 14.47
N TRP A 390 -0.57 46.23 14.13
CA TRP A 390 -0.07 47.58 14.43
C TRP A 390 -0.04 47.86 15.93
N VAL A 391 -1.09 47.49 16.67
CA VAL A 391 -1.16 47.64 18.12
C VAL A 391 -0.02 46.87 18.80
N SER A 392 0.23 45.63 18.37
CA SER A 392 1.33 44.80 18.86
C SER A 392 2.69 45.48 18.62
N TYR A 393 2.90 46.00 17.41
CA TYR A 393 4.13 46.71 17.08
C TYR A 393 4.37 47.93 17.97
N VAL A 394 3.37 48.81 18.11
CA VAL A 394 3.50 50.03 18.90
C VAL A 394 3.72 49.70 20.39
N THR A 395 3.08 48.64 20.90
CA THR A 395 3.31 48.15 22.27
C THR A 395 4.73 47.63 22.48
N MET A 396 5.36 47.04 21.45
CA MET A 396 6.77 46.64 21.52
C MET A 396 7.73 47.83 21.43
N LEU A 397 7.36 48.85 20.65
CA LEU A 397 8.15 50.06 20.39
C LEU A 397 8.14 51.01 21.60
N ASP A 398 6.96 51.34 22.10
CA ASP A 398 6.74 52.25 23.23
C ASP A 398 6.21 51.48 24.43
N LYS A 399 7.13 51.16 25.34
CA LYS A 399 6.82 50.40 26.56
C LYS A 399 6.28 51.28 27.69
N VAL A 400 6.27 52.60 27.52
CA VAL A 400 5.88 53.56 28.56
C VAL A 400 4.43 53.98 28.35
N ASP A 401 4.09 54.46 27.15
CA ASP A 401 2.75 54.96 26.85
C ASP A 401 2.34 54.68 25.38
N PRO A 402 2.14 53.38 25.03
CA PRO A 402 1.83 52.98 23.67
C PRO A 402 0.52 53.59 23.16
N TYR A 403 -0.47 53.81 24.02
CA TYR A 403 -1.76 54.37 23.64
C TYR A 403 -1.64 55.84 23.22
N LYS A 404 -0.84 56.64 23.93
CA LYS A 404 -0.53 58.02 23.51
C LYS A 404 0.19 58.07 22.17
N THR A 405 1.13 57.15 21.94
CA THR A 405 1.80 57.03 20.65
C THR A 405 0.80 56.67 19.53
N MET A 406 -0.07 55.68 19.75
CA MET A 406 -1.13 55.31 18.80
C MET A 406 -2.08 56.49 18.50
N SER A 407 -2.61 57.14 19.53
CA SER A 407 -3.51 58.29 19.40
C SER A 407 -2.87 59.46 18.66
N SER A 408 -1.58 59.71 18.90
CA SER A 408 -0.81 60.73 18.18
C SER A 408 -0.68 60.41 16.68
N VAL A 409 -0.43 59.15 16.33
CA VAL A 409 -0.38 58.70 14.92
C VAL A 409 -1.74 58.83 14.24
N LEU A 410 -2.81 58.38 14.90
CA LEU A 410 -4.18 58.48 14.39
C LEU A 410 -4.59 59.94 14.16
N LYS A 411 -4.36 60.82 15.15
CA LYS A 411 -4.65 62.26 15.06
C LYS A 411 -3.91 62.91 13.90
N ARG A 412 -2.64 62.55 13.66
CA ARG A 412 -1.85 63.07 12.54
C ARG A 412 -2.36 62.59 11.17
N ARG A 413 -2.91 61.38 11.08
CA ARG A 413 -3.36 60.77 9.81
C ARG A 413 -4.79 61.17 9.43
N PHE A 414 -5.68 61.37 10.42
CA PHE A 414 -7.11 61.59 10.17
C PHE A 414 -7.67 62.90 10.76
N GLY A 415 -6.94 63.56 11.67
CA GLY A 415 -7.45 64.73 12.41
C GLY A 415 -8.29 64.35 13.63
N THR A 416 -8.38 65.26 14.61
CA THR A 416 -9.02 64.97 15.92
C THR A 416 -10.49 64.59 15.81
N GLU A 417 -11.28 65.36 15.05
CA GLU A 417 -12.72 65.11 14.93
C GLU A 417 -13.03 63.75 14.29
N THR A 418 -12.33 63.41 13.20
CA THR A 418 -12.49 62.12 12.53
C THR A 418 -12.08 60.97 13.43
N VAL A 419 -10.98 61.09 14.18
CA VAL A 419 -10.57 60.05 15.14
C VAL A 419 -11.60 59.87 16.24
N SER A 420 -12.20 60.95 16.76
CA SER A 420 -13.28 60.85 17.76
C SER A 420 -14.45 60.02 17.25
N ASN A 421 -14.94 60.33 16.03
CA ASN A 421 -16.03 59.57 15.40
C ASN A 421 -15.65 58.11 15.14
N MET A 422 -14.39 57.83 14.78
CA MET A 422 -13.90 56.46 14.61
C MET A 422 -13.94 55.69 15.94
N LEU A 423 -13.56 56.34 17.05
CA LEU A 423 -13.58 55.73 18.39
C LEU A 423 -15.00 55.52 18.91
N ASP A 424 -15.93 56.45 18.66
CA ASP A 424 -17.35 56.27 19.01
C ASP A 424 -17.90 54.99 18.40
N ASN A 425 -17.63 54.76 17.11
CA ASN A 425 -18.02 53.54 16.43
C ASN A 425 -17.32 52.31 17.03
N ALA A 426 -16.03 52.38 17.32
CA ALA A 426 -15.26 51.26 17.87
C ALA A 426 -15.67 50.88 19.30
N GLU A 427 -16.20 51.82 20.10
CA GLU A 427 -16.74 51.57 21.45
C GLU A 427 -18.05 50.79 21.44
N THR A 428 -18.84 50.90 20.37
CA THR A 428 -20.06 50.10 20.19
C THR A 428 -19.79 48.64 19.84
N VAL A 429 -18.56 48.30 19.46
CA VAL A 429 -18.15 46.95 19.07
C VAL A 429 -17.35 46.30 20.20
N GLY A 430 -17.87 45.21 20.76
CA GLY A 430 -17.31 44.57 21.95
C GLY A 430 -15.83 44.19 21.86
N SER A 431 -15.35 43.76 20.68
CA SER A 431 -13.94 43.36 20.48
C SER A 431 -12.96 44.53 20.48
N THR A 432 -13.41 45.74 20.15
CA THR A 432 -12.55 46.94 20.02
C THR A 432 -12.78 47.96 21.12
N LYS A 433 -13.84 47.78 21.93
CA LYS A 433 -14.26 48.72 22.96
C LYS A 433 -13.15 49.14 23.92
N VAL A 434 -12.45 48.18 24.52
CA VAL A 434 -11.40 48.46 25.52
C VAL A 434 -10.23 49.23 24.89
N LEU A 435 -9.85 48.91 23.65
CA LEU A 435 -8.80 49.64 22.95
C LEU A 435 -9.27 51.06 22.64
N ALA A 436 -10.52 51.23 22.19
CA ALA A 436 -11.09 52.52 21.86
C ALA A 436 -11.18 53.46 23.08
N GLU A 437 -11.63 52.96 24.23
CA GLU A 437 -11.68 53.72 25.50
C GLU A 437 -10.28 54.23 25.89
N LYS A 438 -9.25 53.37 25.84
CA LYS A 438 -7.87 53.75 26.15
C LYS A 438 -7.28 54.76 25.16
N LEU A 439 -7.58 54.60 23.87
CA LEU A 439 -7.15 55.56 22.85
C LEU A 439 -7.83 56.91 23.04
N ARG A 440 -9.10 56.92 23.48
CA ARG A 440 -9.85 58.15 23.82
C ARG A 440 -9.25 58.86 25.02
N GLU A 441 -8.98 58.14 26.11
CA GLU A 441 -8.30 58.71 27.29
C GLU A 441 -6.95 59.34 26.90
N ALA A 442 -6.22 58.72 25.97
CA ALA A 442 -4.93 59.21 25.50
C ALA A 442 -5.02 60.37 24.49
N LEU A 443 -6.20 60.67 23.92
CA LEU A 443 -6.40 61.80 22.99
C LEU A 443 -6.52 63.15 23.69
N GLY A 444 -6.94 63.15 24.97
CA GLY A 444 -7.19 64.34 25.78
C GLY A 444 -8.59 64.88 25.60
#